data_AF-A0A966FKU4-F1
#
_entry.id   AF-A0A966FKU4-F1
#
_cell.length_a   1.000
_cell.length_b   1.000
_cell.length_c   1.000
_cell.angle_alpha   90.00
_cell.angle_beta   90.00
_cell.angle_gamma   90.00
#
_symmetry.space_group_name_H-M   'P 1'
#
loop_
_entity.id
_entity.type
_entity.pdbx_description
1 polymer ?
#
loop_
_entity_poly.entity_id
_entity_poly.type
_entity_poly.pdbx_seq_one_letter_code
_entity_poly.pdbx_strand_id
1 'polypeptide(L)' 'NFPGQVSVYKGKVREVYNINNNLLVMIATDRLSAFDVVMPKGIPYKGQI' A
#
# COMPACT_ATOMS: atom_id res chain seq x y z
N ASN A 1 3.58 12.73 -0.30
CA ASN A 1 4.82 12.34 -1.02
C ASN A 1 5.96 12.32 -0.03
N PHE A 2 6.70 11.22 0.04
CA PHE A 2 7.89 11.13 0.89
C PHE A 2 9.05 11.93 0.29
N PRO A 3 9.94 12.54 1.10
CA PRO A 3 11.17 13.12 0.61
C PRO A 3 12.03 12.06 -0.09
N GLY A 4 12.56 12.35 -1.28
CA GLY A 4 13.40 11.42 -2.05
C GLY A 4 12.65 10.25 -2.70
N GLN A 5 11.31 10.31 -2.77
CA GLN A 5 10.49 9.31 -3.45
C GLN A 5 10.77 9.29 -4.96
N VAL A 6 11.24 8.15 -5.46
CA VAL A 6 11.57 7.93 -6.88
C VAL A 6 10.40 7.31 -7.62
N SER A 7 9.75 6.31 -7.03
CA SER A 7 8.61 5.63 -7.66
C SER A 7 7.64 5.07 -6.61
N VAL A 8 6.40 4.85 -7.06
CA VAL A 8 5.33 4.27 -6.24
C VAL A 8 4.66 3.16 -7.01
N TYR A 9 4.52 2.01 -6.37
CA TYR A 9 3.70 0.90 -6.86
C TYR A 9 2.48 0.74 -5.96
N LYS A 10 1.28 0.84 -6.55
CA LYS A 10 0.00 0.66 -5.84
C LYS A 10 -0.61 -0.69 -6.21
N GLY A 11 -0.49 -1.66 -5.30
CA GLY A 11 -1.18 -2.94 -5.41
C GLY A 11 -2.62 -2.88 -4.88
N LYS A 12 -3.31 -4.04 -4.92
CA LYS A 12 -4.71 -4.18 -4.41
C LYS A 12 -4.82 -3.84 -2.92
N VAL A 13 -3.87 -4.29 -2.11
CA VAL A 13 -3.91 -4.17 -0.63
C VAL A 13 -2.65 -3.56 -0.01
N ARG A 14 -1.60 -3.35 -0.81
CA ARG A 14 -0.31 -2.80 -0.36
C ARG A 14 0.16 -1.72 -1.31
N GLU A 15 0.92 -0.79 -0.77
CA GLU A 15 1.64 0.22 -1.55
C GLU A 15 3.14 0.12 -1.24
N VAL A 16 3.97 0.28 -2.26
CA VAL A 16 5.42 0.24 -2.15
C VAL A 16 5.99 1.55 -2.66
N TYR A 17 6.79 2.20 -1.83
CA TYR A 17 7.45 3.46 -2.13
C TYR A 17 8.96 3.21 -2.19
N ASN A 18 9.57 3.57 -3.33
CA ASN A 18 11.02 3.54 -3.47
C ASN A 18 11.58 4.94 -3.13
N ILE A 19 12.46 4.99 -2.14
CA ILE A 19 13.10 6.21 -1.65
C ILE A 19 14.59 6.13 -1.95
N ASN A 20 15.08 7.12 -2.71
CA ASN A 20 16.48 7.29 -3.10
C ASN A 20 17.14 6.03 -3.71
N ASN A 21 16.37 5.09 -4.27
CA ASN A 21 16.83 3.78 -4.77
C ASN A 21 17.50 2.86 -3.74
N ASN A 22 17.45 3.21 -2.46
CA ASN A 22 18.20 2.53 -1.41
C ASN A 22 17.28 2.05 -0.27
N LEU A 23 16.06 2.59 -0.20
CA LEU A 23 15.08 2.30 0.85
C LEU A 23 13.73 1.98 0.21
N LEU A 24 13.17 0.83 0.57
CA LEU A 24 11.81 0.42 0.20
C LEU A 24 10.90 0.55 1.41
N VAL A 25 9.85 1.37 1.28
CA VAL A 25 8.81 1.51 2.30
C VAL A 25 7.56 0.81 1.82
N MET A 26 7.07 -0.17 2.61
CA MET A 26 5.82 -0.88 2.35
C MET A 26 4.73 -0.39 3.30
N ILE A 27 3.59 0.01 2.74
CA ILE A 27 2.39 0.40 3.50
C ILE A 27 1.31 -0.65 3.27
N ALA A 28 0.91 -1.32 4.35
CA ALA A 28 -0.26 -2.19 4.36
C ALA A 28 -1.52 -1.31 4.51
N THR A 29 -2.50 -1.51 3.63
CA THR A 29 -3.76 -0.76 3.65
C THR A 29 -4.89 -1.59 4.24
N ASP A 30 -5.92 -0.93 4.75
CA ASP A 30 -7.14 -1.54 5.26
C ASP A 30 -8.04 -2.14 4.16
N ARG A 31 -7.62 -2.08 2.89
CA ARG A 31 -8.39 -2.60 1.75
C ARG A 31 -8.52 -4.11 1.82
N LEU A 32 -9.71 -4.60 1.50
CA LEU A 32 -10.04 -6.02 1.40
C LEU A 32 -10.40 -6.36 -0.05
N SER A 33 -9.87 -7.48 -0.54
CA SER A 33 -10.25 -8.05 -1.83
C SER A 33 -10.82 -9.44 -1.66
N ALA A 34 -11.92 -9.74 -2.33
CA ALA A 34 -12.50 -11.08 -2.45
C ALA A 34 -12.97 -11.29 -3.89
N PHE A 35 -12.78 -12.50 -4.44
CA PHE A 35 -13.16 -12.82 -5.82
C PHE A 35 -12.65 -11.80 -6.85
N ASP A 36 -11.36 -11.45 -6.74
CA ASP A 36 -10.66 -10.44 -7.55
C ASP A 36 -11.14 -8.99 -7.50
N VAL A 37 -12.22 -8.69 -6.79
CA VAL A 37 -12.76 -7.35 -6.63
C VAL A 37 -12.28 -6.72 -5.32
N VAL A 38 -11.85 -5.45 -5.38
CA VAL A 38 -11.54 -4.64 -4.20
C VAL A 38 -12.84 -4.05 -3.67
N MET A 39 -13.14 -4.27 -2.41
CA MET A 39 -14.36 -3.76 -1.79
C MET A 39 -14.28 -2.23 -1.59
N PRO A 40 -15.40 -1.50 -1.71
CA PRO A 40 -15.43 -0.04 -1.56
C PRO A 40 -15.14 0.42 -0.12
N LYS A 41 -15.38 -0.45 0.87
CA LYS A 41 -15.10 -0.17 2.29
C LYS A 41 -14.03 -1.14 2.79
N GLY A 42 -12.92 -0.59 3.27
CA GLY A 42 -11.90 -1.34 3.98
C GLY A 42 -12.36 -1.77 5.39
N ILE A 43 -11.63 -2.70 6.00
CA ILE A 43 -11.82 -3.04 7.41
C ILE A 43 -10.90 -2.14 8.22
N PRO A 44 -11.43 -1.26 9.09
CA PRO A 44 -10.59 -0.40 9.92
C PRO A 44 -9.53 -1.21 10.67
N TYR A 45 -8.29 -0.72 10.68
CA TYR A 45 -7.14 -1.29 11.40
C TYR A 45 -6.60 -2.63 10.85
N LYS A 46 -7.12 -3.15 9.75
CA LYS A 46 -6.60 -4.38 9.13
C LYS A 46 -5.13 -4.25 8.74
N GLY A 47 -4.69 -3.10 8.25
CA GLY A 47 -3.30 -2.86 7.86
C GLY A 47 -2.31 -2.74 9.02
N GLN A 48 -2.82 -2.67 10.27
CA GLN A 48 -2.00 -2.55 11.48
C GLN A 48 -1.67 -3.90 12.13
N ILE A 49 -2.43 -4.95 11.81
CA ILE A 49 -2.23 -6.33 12.29
C ILE A 49 -1.40 -7.11 11.26
#